data_AF-A0A2I0I5J7-F1
#
_entry.id   AF-A0A2I0I5J7-F1
#
_cell.length_a   1.000
_cell.length_b   1.000
_cell.length_c   1.000
_cell.angle_alpha   90.00
_cell.angle_beta   90.00
_cell.angle_gamma   90.00
#
_symmetry.space_group_name_H-M   'P 1'
#
loop_
_entity.id
_entity.type
_entity.pdbx_description
1 polymer ?
#
loop_
_entity_poly.entity_id
_entity_poly.type
_entity_poly.pdbx_seq_one_letter_code
_entity_poly.pdbx_strand_id
1 'polypeptide(L)'
;MGTVDGSKRRYSSPSPVMIFFFFFFFFQSTVSCLNYTDYRQVSRLRFRRIQKHLDKINKPPVLTIESPDGDIIDCVHKREQPALDHPLLKNHKIQ
;
A
#
# COMPACT_ATOMS: atom_id res chain seq x y z
N MET A 1 3.35 72.65 34.97
CA MET A 1 3.27 72.33 33.52
C MET A 1 4.54 71.60 33.15
N GLY A 2 4.50 70.28 33.02
CA GLY A 2 5.66 69.45 32.70
C GLY A 2 5.19 68.05 32.33
N THR A 3 5.28 67.72 31.05
CA THR A 3 4.77 66.50 30.43
C THR A 3 5.67 65.32 30.74
N VAL A 4 5.12 64.23 31.28
CA VAL A 4 5.82 62.95 31.39
C VAL A 4 5.55 62.15 30.12
N ASP A 5 6.61 61.93 29.35
CA ASP A 5 6.63 61.22 28.07
C ASP A 5 6.45 59.72 28.30
N GLY A 6 5.33 59.17 27.82
CA GLY A 6 4.97 57.76 27.96
C GLY A 6 5.63 56.91 26.88
N SER A 7 6.76 56.30 27.23
CA SER A 7 7.47 55.32 26.39
C SER A 7 6.54 54.18 25.97
N LYS A 8 6.13 54.19 24.69
CA LYS A 8 5.39 53.09 24.05
C LYS A 8 6.29 51.85 24.00
N ARG A 9 5.97 50.85 24.82
CA ARG A 9 6.50 49.49 24.68
C ARG A 9 6.15 48.97 23.28
N ARG A 10 7.12 48.99 22.36
CA ARG A 10 6.98 48.39 21.02
C ARG A 10 6.89 46.88 21.18
N TYR A 11 5.69 46.35 21.07
CA TYR A 11 5.51 44.93 20.81
C TYR A 11 5.89 44.69 19.35
N SER A 12 7.04 44.06 19.11
CA SER A 12 7.52 43.73 17.78
C SER A 12 6.61 42.64 17.20
N SER A 13 5.78 43.00 16.22
CA SER A 13 4.94 42.03 15.50
C SER A 13 5.84 40.99 14.82
N PRO A 14 5.50 39.69 14.90
CA PRO A 14 6.25 38.67 14.17
C PRO A 14 6.17 38.97 12.68
N SER A 15 7.31 38.89 11.98
CA SER A 15 7.34 39.16 10.55
C SER A 15 6.43 38.15 9.82
N PRO A 16 5.72 38.56 8.75
CA PRO A 16 4.80 37.68 8.02
C PRO A 16 5.49 36.43 7.46
N VAL A 17 6.80 36.52 7.23
CA VAL A 17 7.67 35.41 6.82
C VAL A 17 7.70 34.30 7.88
N MET A 18 7.80 34.65 9.17
CA MET A 18 7.79 33.66 10.24
C MET A 18 6.47 32.90 10.29
N ILE A 19 5.36 33.62 10.13
CA ILE A 19 4.01 33.05 10.12
C ILE A 19 3.86 32.04 8.96
N PHE A 20 4.36 32.38 7.77
CA PHE A 20 4.36 31.47 6.61
C PHE A 20 5.15 30.18 6.88
N PHE A 21 6.34 30.28 7.49
CA PHE A 21 7.12 29.10 7.86
C PHE A 21 6.41 28.21 8.88
N PHE A 22 5.74 28.79 9.88
CA PHE A 22 4.95 28.02 10.83
C PHE A 22 3.84 27.22 10.12
N PHE A 23 3.06 27.87 9.24
CA PHE A 23 2.01 27.17 8.49
C PHE A 23 2.55 26.09 7.56
N PHE A 24 3.69 26.33 6.92
CA PHE A 24 4.34 25.33 6.08
C PHE A 24 4.77 24.09 6.89
N PHE A 25 5.39 24.28 8.06
CA PHE A 25 5.78 23.16 8.93
C PHE A 25 4.57 22.38 9.45
N PHE A 26 3.51 23.08 9.86
CA PHE A 26 2.26 22.45 10.28
C PHE A 26 1.63 21.64 9.15
N PHE A 27 1.60 22.20 7.94
CA PHE A 27 1.07 21.51 6.76
C PHE A 27 1.91 20.28 6.39
N GLN A 28 3.23 20.35 6.46
CA GLN A 28 4.10 19.19 6.20
C GLN A 28 3.91 18.07 7.24
N SER A 29 3.67 18.45 8.51
CA SER A 29 3.37 17.49 9.57
C SER A 29 2.03 16.76 9.32
N THR A 30 0.99 17.49 8.90
CA THR A 30 -0.33 16.89 8.64
C THR A 30 -0.35 15.97 7.42
N VAL A 31 0.34 16.32 6.32
CA VAL A 31 0.44 15.41 5.15
C VAL A 31 1.25 14.14 5.47
N SER A 32 2.21 14.23 6.39
CA SER A 32 3.02 13.07 6.81
C SER A 32 2.22 12.07 7.65
N CYS A 33 1.30 12.52 8.50
CA CYS A 33 0.49 11.62 9.32
C CYS A 33 -0.70 11.01 8.56
N LEU A 34 -1.22 11.66 7.51
CA LEU A 34 -2.21 11.06 6.61
C LEU A 34 -1.61 10.00 5.66
N ASN A 35 -0.30 10.08 5.39
CA ASN A 35 0.45 9.06 4.64
C ASN A 35 0.94 7.89 5.51
N TYR A 36 0.52 7.82 6.78
CA TYR A 36 0.71 6.61 7.58
C TYR A 36 -0.20 5.51 7.02
N THR A 37 0.26 4.84 5.97
CA THR A 37 -0.35 3.60 5.50
C THR A 37 -0.27 2.61 6.67
N ASP A 38 -1.41 2.13 7.13
CA ASP A 38 -1.49 1.03 8.09
C ASP A 38 -0.95 -0.24 7.42
N TYR A 39 0.38 -0.41 7.46
CA TYR A 39 1.02 -1.65 7.10
C TYR A 39 0.66 -2.63 8.21
N ARG A 40 -0.42 -3.37 8.02
CA ARG A 40 -0.78 -4.45 8.95
C ARG A 40 0.39 -5.43 9.01
N GLN A 41 1.21 -5.35 10.05
CA GLN A 41 2.41 -6.16 10.17
C GLN A 41 1.98 -7.64 10.25
N VAL A 42 2.19 -8.36 9.15
CA VAL A 42 1.88 -9.79 9.08
C VAL A 42 3.00 -10.53 9.81
N SER A 43 2.65 -11.40 10.76
CA SER A 43 3.64 -12.22 11.45
C SER A 43 4.45 -13.06 10.45
N ARG A 44 5.73 -13.29 10.72
CA ARG A 44 6.60 -14.10 9.85
C ARG A 44 5.98 -15.47 9.51
N LEU A 45 5.32 -16.10 10.47
CA LEU A 45 4.62 -17.37 10.28
C LEU A 45 3.43 -17.25 9.32
N ARG A 46 2.63 -16.19 9.45
CA ARG A 46 1.51 -15.93 8.54
C ARG A 46 2.02 -15.64 7.13
N PHE A 47 3.09 -14.86 6.98
CA PHE A 47 3.72 -14.59 5.68
C PHE A 47 4.21 -15.88 5.01
N ARG A 48 4.92 -16.76 5.73
CA ARG A 48 5.38 -18.05 5.20
C ARG A 48 4.21 -18.95 4.75
N ARG A 49 3.09 -18.94 5.49
CA ARG A 49 1.89 -19.69 5.11
C ARG A 49 1.26 -19.14 3.83
N ILE A 50 1.20 -17.82 3.69
CA ILE A 50 0.70 -17.16 2.48
C ILE A 50 1.60 -17.52 1.30
N GLN A 51 2.93 -17.39 1.43
CA GLN A 51 3.86 -17.70 0.35
C GLN A 51 3.73 -19.16 -0.10
N LYS A 52 3.75 -20.11 0.85
CA LYS A 52 3.58 -21.54 0.53
C LYS A 52 2.25 -21.83 -0.17
N HIS A 53 1.20 -21.08 0.14
CA HIS A 53 -0.09 -21.24 -0.51
C HIS A 53 -0.09 -20.67 -1.93
N LEU A 54 0.51 -19.50 -2.12
CA LEU A 54 0.71 -18.89 -3.44
C LEU A 54 1.54 -19.79 -4.35
N ASP A 55 2.65 -20.34 -3.86
CA ASP A 55 3.50 -21.25 -4.62
C ASP A 55 2.77 -22.53 -5.06
N LYS A 56 1.72 -22.95 -4.34
CA LYS A 56 0.87 -24.09 -4.71
C LYS A 56 -0.14 -23.72 -5.81
N ILE A 57 -0.71 -22.52 -5.75
CA ILE A 57 -1.77 -22.08 -6.66
C ILE A 57 -1.17 -21.56 -7.97
N ASN A 58 -0.10 -20.77 -7.89
CA ASN A 58 0.53 -20.12 -9.02
C ASN A 58 1.42 -21.12 -9.74
N LYS A 59 0.93 -21.63 -10.86
CA LYS A 59 1.66 -22.56 -11.73
C LYS A 59 2.00 -21.83 -13.02
N PRO A 60 3.25 -21.94 -13.51
CA PRO A 60 3.67 -21.19 -14.68
C PRO A 60 2.91 -21.65 -15.93
N PRO A 61 2.41 -20.73 -16.77
CA PRO A 61 1.79 -21.09 -18.04
C PRO A 61 2.81 -21.73 -18.98
N VAL A 62 2.37 -22.78 -19.67
CA VAL A 62 3.12 -23.41 -20.78
C VAL A 62 2.81 -22.68 -22.08
N LEU A 63 1.60 -22.15 -22.19
CA LEU A 63 1.11 -21.42 -23.35
C LEU A 63 0.13 -20.36 -22.86
N THR A 64 0.15 -19.19 -23.49
CA THR A 64 -0.86 -18.15 -23.30
C THR A 64 -1.58 -17.97 -24.62
N ILE A 65 -2.91 -18.03 -24.59
CA ILE A 65 -3.76 -17.82 -25.78
C ILE A 65 -4.61 -16.57 -25.56
N GLU A 66 -4.92 -15.88 -26.65
CA GLU A 66 -5.85 -14.74 -26.64
C GLU A 66 -7.15 -15.17 -27.32
N SER A 67 -8.27 -14.96 -26.63
CA SER A 67 -9.61 -15.16 -27.17
C SER A 67 -9.95 -14.07 -28.20
N PRO A 68 -10.82 -14.33 -29.19
CA PRO A 68 -11.36 -13.28 -30.07
C PRO A 68 -11.98 -12.10 -29.32
N ASP A 69 -12.46 -12.33 -28.09
CA ASP A 69 -13.04 -11.31 -27.22
C ASP A 69 -11.98 -10.48 -26.45
N GLY A 70 -10.69 -10.82 -26.57
CA GLY A 70 -9.56 -10.15 -25.90
C GLY A 70 -9.16 -10.76 -24.55
N ASP A 71 -9.77 -11.88 -24.15
CA ASP A 71 -9.37 -12.58 -22.92
C ASP A 71 -8.01 -13.27 -23.08
N ILE A 72 -7.10 -13.02 -22.14
CA ILE A 72 -5.81 -13.70 -22.07
C ILE A 72 -5.95 -14.92 -21.17
N ILE A 73 -5.75 -16.12 -21.74
CA ILE A 73 -5.93 -17.40 -21.04
C ILE A 73 -4.58 -18.12 -20.95
N ASP A 74 -4.13 -18.27 -19.71
CA ASP A 74 -2.91 -19.00 -19.36
C ASP A 74 -3.18 -20.51 -19.23
N CYS A 75 -2.57 -21.29 -20.11
CA CYS A 75 -2.70 -22.74 -20.17
C CYS A 75 -1.59 -23.42 -19.36
N VAL A 76 -1.96 -24.34 -18.46
CA VAL A 76 -1.04 -25.24 -17.75
C VAL A 76 -1.37 -26.71 -18.05
N HIS A 77 -0.43 -27.62 -17.76
CA HIS A 77 -0.66 -29.05 -17.98
C HIS A 77 -1.92 -29.55 -17.27
N LYS A 78 -2.68 -30.43 -17.93
CA LYS A 78 -3.99 -30.92 -17.43
C LYS A 78 -3.92 -31.39 -15.97
N ARG A 79 -2.92 -32.20 -15.59
CA ARG A 79 -2.75 -32.72 -14.22
C ARG A 79 -2.24 -31.69 -13.22
N GLU A 80 -1.67 -30.61 -13.71
CA GLU A 80 -1.14 -29.52 -12.90
C GLU A 80 -2.20 -28.44 -12.68
N GLN A 81 -3.42 -28.55 -13.21
CA GLN A 81 -4.46 -27.56 -12.92
C GLN A 81 -4.76 -27.49 -11.41
N PRO A 82 -4.76 -26.30 -10.77
CA PRO A 82 -5.02 -26.16 -9.32
C PRO A 82 -6.33 -26.80 -8.87
N ALA A 83 -7.35 -26.81 -9.74
CA ALA A 83 -8.65 -27.43 -9.49
C ALA A 83 -8.56 -28.94 -9.19
N LEU A 84 -7.48 -29.61 -9.61
CA LEU A 84 -7.28 -31.05 -9.45
C LEU A 84 -6.40 -31.42 -8.25
N ASP A 85 -5.89 -30.44 -7.51
CA ASP A 85 -5.04 -30.69 -6.33
C ASP A 85 -5.85 -31.20 -5.12
N HIS A 86 -7.15 -31.43 -5.28
CA HIS A 86 -8.02 -31.96 -4.24
C HIS A 86 -7.69 -33.44 -3.98
N PRO A 87 -7.58 -33.89 -2.70
CA PRO A 87 -7.22 -35.27 -2.38
C PRO A 87 -8.11 -36.33 -3.03
N LEU A 88 -9.40 -36.02 -3.19
CA LEU A 88 -10.38 -36.91 -3.83
C LEU A 88 -10.16 -37.07 -5.35
N LEU A 89 -9.40 -36.18 -5.99
CA LEU A 89 -9.18 -36.17 -7.43
C LEU A 89 -7.83 -36.77 -7.86
N LYS A 90 -6.96 -37.16 -6.91
CA LYS A 90 -5.59 -37.66 -7.20
C LYS A 90 -5.54 -38.85 -8.18
N ASN A 91 -6.55 -39.72 -8.13
CA ASN A 91 -6.65 -40.91 -8.98
C ASN A 91 -7.85 -40.85 -9.94
N HIS A 92 -8.45 -39.66 -10.08
CA HIS A 92 -9.60 -39.49 -10.95
C HIS A 92 -9.13 -39.52 -12.41
N LYS A 93 -9.73 -40.42 -13.22
CA LYS A 93 -9.47 -40.46 -14.66
C LYS A 93 -10.19 -39.30 -15.33
N ILE A 94 -9.42 -38.30 -15.75
CA ILE A 94 -9.98 -37.15 -16.47
C ILE A 94 -10.08 -37.52 -17.94
N GLN A 95 -11.32 -37.68 -18.42
CA GLN A 95 -11.65 -37.97 -19.82
C GLN A 95 -11.15 -36.88 -20.76
#